data_AF-A0A4C1Z0N1-F1
#
_entry.id   AF-A0A4C1Z0N1-F1
#
_cell.length_a   1.000
_cell.length_b   1.000
_cell.length_c   1.000
_cell.angle_alpha   90.00
_cell.angle_beta   90.00
_cell.angle_gamma   90.00
#
_symmetry.space_group_name_H-M   'P 1'
#
loop_
_entity.id
_entity.type
_entity.pdbx_description
1 polymer ?
#
loop_
_entity_poly.entity_id
_entity_poly.type
_entity_poly.pdbx_seq_one_letter_code
_entity_poly.pdbx_strand_id
1 'polypeptide(L)'
;MAEAVCEEAEQLTKQQSECAIWHELRYGRITASKFYEAAHCKTNNGSLVQQIIGASKVHETSAMTRGKELEKDVIEVLEKELRVQITRPGMFLVPSHPIFAASPDGMTSNAIVEVKCPSSHKSLDTFLPKAMTAQASGSCSNNPLS
;
A
#
# COMPACT_ATOMS: atom_id res chain seq x y z
N MET A 1 -19.47 3.07 13.75
CA MET A 1 -19.81 3.57 12.40
C MET A 1 -20.71 2.54 11.75
N ALA A 2 -21.69 2.92 10.92
CA ALA A 2 -22.54 1.92 10.25
C ALA A 2 -21.79 1.29 9.07
N GLU A 3 -22.05 0.01 8.76
CA GLU A 3 -21.42 -0.69 7.64
C GLU A 3 -21.65 0.03 6.31
N ALA A 4 -22.88 0.47 6.05
CA ALA A 4 -23.22 1.24 4.85
C ALA A 4 -22.35 2.50 4.64
N VAL A 5 -21.94 3.16 5.74
CA VAL A 5 -21.05 4.33 5.67
C VAL A 5 -19.63 3.92 5.30
N CYS A 6 -19.16 2.77 5.78
CA CYS A 6 -17.84 2.24 5.41
C CYS A 6 -17.82 1.78 3.94
N GLU A 7 -18.91 1.18 3.45
CA GLU A 7 -19.07 0.80 2.04
C GLU A 7 -19.10 2.03 1.13
N GLU A 8 -19.87 3.06 1.50
CA GLU A 8 -19.90 4.33 0.77
C GLU A 8 -18.50 4.99 0.72
N ALA A 9 -17.79 5.00 1.85
CA ALA A 9 -16.42 5.50 1.92
C ALA A 9 -15.47 4.77 0.97
N GLU A 10 -15.56 3.44 0.87
CA GLU A 10 -14.77 2.65 -0.08
C GLU A 10 -15.10 3.06 -1.52
N GLN A 11 -16.38 3.13 -1.88
CA GLN A 11 -16.81 3.47 -3.24
C GLN A 11 -16.36 4.86 -3.68
N LEU A 12 -16.53 5.88 -2.82
CA LEU A 12 -16.17 7.26 -3.11
C LEU A 12 -14.64 7.47 -3.24
N THR A 13 -13.85 6.53 -2.73
CA THR A 13 -12.39 6.69 -2.64
C THR A 13 -11.60 5.70 -3.50
N LYS A 14 -12.25 5.03 -4.46
CA LYS A 14 -11.61 4.13 -5.44
C LYS A 14 -10.51 4.78 -6.29
N GLN A 15 -10.51 6.10 -6.42
CA GLN A 15 -9.43 6.83 -7.10
C GLN A 15 -8.17 7.02 -6.24
N GLN A 16 -8.24 6.63 -4.95
CA GLN A 16 -7.14 6.61 -3.98
C GLN A 16 -6.39 7.94 -3.89
N SER A 17 -5.09 7.98 -4.23
CA SER A 17 -4.25 9.18 -4.13
C SER A 17 -4.79 10.38 -4.91
N GLU A 18 -5.59 10.14 -5.94
CA GLU A 18 -6.20 11.19 -6.77
C GLU A 18 -7.53 11.72 -6.17
N CYS A 19 -8.00 11.13 -5.06
CA CYS A 19 -9.23 11.52 -4.39
C CYS A 19 -8.95 12.30 -3.11
N ALA A 20 -9.45 13.54 -3.02
CA ALA A 20 -9.31 14.36 -1.81
C ALA A 20 -9.93 13.70 -0.57
N ILE A 21 -11.12 13.09 -0.72
CA ILE A 21 -11.81 12.38 0.37
C ILE A 21 -10.96 11.22 0.88
N TRP A 22 -10.20 10.53 0.01
CA TRP A 22 -9.30 9.46 0.44
C TRP A 22 -8.22 9.99 1.39
N HIS A 23 -7.66 11.17 1.13
CA HIS A 23 -6.70 11.81 2.05
C HIS A 23 -7.35 12.22 3.37
N GLU A 24 -8.56 12.78 3.31
CA GLU A 24 -9.33 13.14 4.52
C GLU A 24 -9.67 11.92 5.38
N LEU A 25 -10.01 10.79 4.76
CA LEU A 25 -10.27 9.55 5.50
C LEU A 25 -9.01 8.98 6.15
N ARG A 26 -7.81 9.28 5.65
CA ARG A 26 -6.55 8.88 6.32
C ARG A 26 -6.21 9.76 7.51
N TYR A 27 -6.69 11.01 7.51
CA TYR A 27 -6.43 11.96 8.57
C TYR A 27 -6.92 11.43 9.92
N GLY A 28 -6.01 11.38 10.91
CA GLY A 28 -6.32 10.92 12.27
C GLY A 28 -6.57 9.42 12.39
N ARG A 29 -6.33 8.63 11.33
CA ARG A 29 -6.49 7.17 11.35
C ARG A 29 -5.15 6.45 11.22
N ILE A 30 -4.99 5.36 11.96
CA ILE A 30 -3.86 4.45 11.81
C ILE A 30 -4.12 3.62 10.55
N THR A 31 -3.38 3.94 9.49
CA THR A 31 -3.46 3.22 8.21
C THR A 31 -2.63 1.93 8.24
N ALA A 32 -2.96 0.95 7.40
CA ALA A 32 -2.22 -0.32 7.32
C ALA A 32 -0.69 -0.12 7.20
N SER A 33 -0.24 0.82 6.36
CA SER A 33 1.19 1.13 6.19
C SER A 33 1.87 1.76 7.42
N LYS A 34 1.08 2.20 8.42
CA LYS A 34 1.56 2.76 9.70
C LYS A 34 1.25 1.86 10.90
N PHE A 35 0.49 0.79 10.71
CA PHE A 35 0.03 -0.07 11.80
C PHE A 35 1.19 -0.71 12.57
N TYR A 36 2.17 -1.26 11.85
CA TYR A 36 3.35 -1.87 12.48
C TYR A 36 4.13 -0.86 13.34
N GLU A 37 4.36 0.34 12.80
CA GLU A 37 5.03 1.43 13.51
C GLU A 37 4.23 1.85 14.74
N ALA A 38 2.91 2.02 14.62
CA ALA A 38 2.02 2.35 15.73
C ALA A 38 2.03 1.30 16.85
N ALA A 39 2.03 0.01 16.51
CA ALA A 39 2.04 -1.08 17.48
C ALA A 39 3.38 -1.22 18.23
N HIS A 40 4.49 -0.77 17.63
CA HIS A 40 5.84 -0.94 18.18
C HIS A 40 6.51 0.38 18.58
N CYS A 41 5.80 1.50 18.48
CA CYS A 41 6.33 2.82 18.79
C CYS A 41 6.71 2.91 20.28
N LYS A 42 7.98 3.22 20.56
CA LYS A 42 8.49 3.49 21.92
C LYS A 42 8.90 4.95 22.10
N THR A 43 8.79 5.76 21.04
CA THR A 43 9.21 7.16 21.05
C THR A 43 8.10 8.06 21.58
N ASN A 44 8.40 8.79 22.66
CA ASN A 44 7.44 9.70 23.30
C ASN A 44 7.49 11.14 22.77
N ASN A 45 8.26 11.40 21.70
CA ASN A 45 8.43 12.74 21.12
C ASN A 45 7.25 13.19 20.24
N GLY A 46 6.23 12.34 20.06
CA GLY A 46 5.01 12.66 19.31
C GLY A 46 5.15 12.66 17.79
N SER A 47 6.31 12.29 17.22
CA SER A 47 6.51 12.35 15.76
C SER A 47 5.55 11.46 14.99
N LEU A 48 5.29 10.25 15.49
CA LEU A 48 4.32 9.34 14.88
C LEU A 48 2.89 9.86 14.97
N VAL A 49 2.53 10.45 16.12
CA VAL A 49 1.22 11.07 16.31
C VAL A 49 1.03 12.20 15.29
N GLN A 50 2.04 13.07 15.13
CA GLN A 50 2.02 14.16 14.14
C GLN A 50 1.85 13.63 12.71
N GLN A 51 2.45 12.50 12.36
CA GLN A 51 2.24 11.85 11.06
C GLN A 51 0.81 11.34 10.88
N ILE A 52 0.24 10.68 11.89
CA ILE A 52 -1.13 10.12 11.83
C ILE A 52 -2.17 11.24 11.73
N ILE A 53 -2.02 12.32 12.51
CA ILE A 53 -2.96 13.45 12.51
C ILE A 53 -2.65 14.49 11.42
N GLY A 54 -1.80 14.16 10.44
CA GLY A 54 -1.48 15.06 9.33
C GLY A 54 -0.79 16.38 9.73
N ALA A 55 -0.27 16.50 10.95
CA ALA A 55 0.48 17.67 11.44
C ALA A 55 1.92 17.70 10.90
N SER A 56 2.38 16.63 10.26
CA SER A 56 3.64 16.60 9.52
C SER A 56 3.40 16.44 8.02
N LYS A 57 4.09 17.23 7.19
CA LYS A 57 4.08 17.03 5.74
C LYS A 57 4.78 15.72 5.38
N VAL A 58 4.05 14.82 4.72
CA VAL A 58 4.67 13.68 4.04
C VAL A 58 5.31 14.23 2.78
N HIS A 59 6.64 14.19 2.73
CA HIS A 59 7.38 14.60 1.54
C HIS A 59 7.31 13.47 0.52
N GLU A 60 6.90 13.79 -0.70
CA GLU A 60 6.93 12.84 -1.79
C GLU A 60 8.39 12.49 -2.10
N THR A 61 8.70 11.19 -2.03
CA THR A 61 10.04 10.67 -2.34
C THR A 61 10.06 10.08 -3.73
N SER A 62 11.23 10.00 -4.35
CA SER A 62 11.39 9.34 -5.66
C SER A 62 10.87 7.89 -5.69
N ALA A 63 10.98 7.17 -4.57
CA ALA A 63 10.43 5.83 -4.42
C ALA A 63 8.89 5.82 -4.43
N MET A 64 8.25 6.83 -3.81
CA MET A 64 6.79 6.97 -3.84
C MET A 64 6.29 7.34 -5.24
N THR A 65 6.94 8.29 -5.91
CA THR A 65 6.60 8.69 -7.29
C THR A 65 6.72 7.51 -8.24
N ARG A 66 7.85 6.77 -8.19
CA ARG A 66 8.04 5.55 -8.97
C ARG A 66 6.97 4.50 -8.70
N GLY A 67 6.59 4.33 -7.42
CA GLY A 67 5.51 3.43 -7.03
C GLY A 67 4.20 3.77 -7.72
N LYS A 68 3.76 5.03 -7.62
CA LYS A 68 2.55 5.54 -8.27
C LYS A 68 2.56 5.36 -9.78
N GLU A 69 3.68 5.63 -10.43
CA GLU A 69 3.84 5.52 -11.88
C GLU A 69 3.72 4.07 -12.36
N LEU A 70 4.28 3.12 -11.62
CA LEU A 70 4.40 1.72 -12.04
C LEU A 70 3.30 0.80 -11.52
N GLU A 71 2.56 1.20 -10.48
CA GLU A 71 1.56 0.35 -9.82
C GLU A 71 0.54 -0.23 -10.81
N LYS A 72 0.01 0.62 -11.70
CA LYS A 72 -0.94 0.21 -12.73
C LYS A 72 -0.34 -0.83 -13.67
N ASP A 73 0.87 -0.59 -14.17
CA ASP A 73 1.55 -1.52 -15.09
C ASP A 73 1.83 -2.87 -14.42
N VAL A 74 2.22 -2.86 -13.14
CA VAL A 74 2.44 -4.10 -12.37
C VAL A 74 1.14 -4.88 -12.19
N ILE A 75 0.03 -4.20 -11.88
CA ILE A 75 -1.29 -4.84 -11.76
C ILE A 75 -1.70 -5.45 -13.11
N GLU A 76 -1.56 -4.73 -14.21
CA GLU A 76 -1.92 -5.24 -15.55
C GLU A 76 -1.10 -6.48 -15.95
N VAL A 77 0.18 -6.53 -15.58
CA VAL A 77 1.01 -7.73 -15.76
C VAL A 77 0.50 -8.87 -14.87
N LEU A 78 0.22 -8.59 -13.60
CA LEU A 78 -0.25 -9.58 -12.64
C LEU A 78 -1.59 -10.21 -13.06
N GLU A 79 -2.53 -9.40 -13.57
CA GLU A 79 -3.81 -9.87 -14.11
C GLU A 79 -3.61 -10.86 -15.27
N LYS A 80 -2.70 -10.55 -16.20
CA LYS A 80 -2.40 -11.39 -17.37
C LYS A 80 -1.71 -12.70 -16.98
N GLU A 81 -0.70 -12.63 -16.13
CA GLU A 81 0.09 -13.79 -15.69
C GLU A 81 -0.75 -14.76 -14.86
N LEU A 82 -1.55 -14.24 -13.92
CA LEU A 82 -2.39 -15.07 -13.05
C LEU A 82 -3.76 -15.40 -13.65
N ARG A 83 -4.15 -14.73 -14.76
CA ARG A 83 -5.47 -14.85 -15.39
C ARG A 83 -6.62 -14.59 -14.40
N VAL A 84 -6.45 -13.58 -13.57
CA VAL A 84 -7.44 -13.12 -12.59
C VAL A 84 -7.80 -11.68 -12.84
N GLN A 85 -9.02 -11.30 -12.45
CA GLN A 85 -9.42 -9.90 -12.43
C GLN A 85 -9.00 -9.27 -11.10
N ILE A 86 -8.29 -8.15 -11.16
CA ILE A 86 -7.89 -7.36 -10.00
C ILE A 86 -8.68 -6.06 -10.02
N THR A 87 -9.53 -5.87 -9.03
CA THR A 87 -10.26 -4.62 -8.83
C THR A 87 -9.39 -3.61 -8.09
N ARG A 88 -9.62 -2.32 -8.32
CA ARG A 88 -8.99 -1.23 -7.57
C ARG A 88 -9.94 -0.77 -6.46
N PRO A 89 -9.72 -1.17 -5.19
CA PRO A 89 -10.57 -0.76 -4.09
C PRO A 89 -10.21 0.65 -3.58
N GLY A 90 -11.16 1.28 -2.90
CA GLY A 90 -10.92 2.49 -2.12
C GLY A 90 -10.47 2.20 -0.69
N MET A 91 -10.84 3.10 0.22
CA MET A 91 -10.52 3.00 1.64
C MET A 91 -11.50 2.08 2.38
N PHE A 92 -10.98 1.01 2.95
CA PHE A 92 -11.68 0.19 3.95
C PHE A 92 -11.54 0.80 5.34
N LEU A 93 -12.67 0.95 6.02
CA LEU A 93 -12.76 1.35 7.43
C LEU A 93 -13.32 0.17 8.24
N VAL A 94 -12.92 0.06 9.52
CA VAL A 94 -13.46 -0.95 10.42
C VAL A 94 -14.61 -0.34 11.24
N PRO A 95 -15.88 -0.77 11.06
CA PRO A 95 -17.04 -0.13 11.70
C PRO A 95 -16.95 -0.02 13.22
N SER A 96 -16.41 -1.07 13.86
CA SER A 96 -16.21 -1.17 15.31
C SER A 96 -14.94 -0.47 15.80
N HIS A 97 -13.97 -0.21 14.91
CA HIS A 97 -12.70 0.45 15.21
C HIS A 97 -12.37 1.47 14.13
N PRO A 98 -13.12 2.58 14.02
CA PRO A 98 -12.97 3.55 12.93
C PRO A 98 -11.64 4.31 12.97
N ILE A 99 -10.82 4.06 13.99
CA ILE A 99 -9.44 4.53 14.09
C ILE A 99 -8.49 3.81 13.10
N PHE A 100 -8.90 2.66 12.56
CA PHE A 100 -8.13 1.90 11.58
C PHE A 100 -8.67 2.07 10.17
N ALA A 101 -7.75 2.11 9.21
CA ALA A 101 -8.08 2.21 7.79
C ALA A 101 -7.06 1.45 6.92
N ALA A 102 -7.49 0.94 5.77
CA ALA A 102 -6.61 0.30 4.80
C ALA A 102 -7.07 0.62 3.38
N SER A 103 -6.13 0.80 2.46
CA SER A 103 -6.41 1.00 1.03
C SER A 103 -5.47 0.08 0.27
N PRO A 104 -5.89 -1.14 -0.07
CA PRO A 104 -5.08 -2.04 -0.88
C PRO A 104 -4.81 -1.48 -2.28
N ASP A 105 -3.71 -1.90 -2.88
CA ASP A 105 -3.37 -1.52 -4.26
C ASP A 105 -4.27 -2.26 -5.26
N GLY A 106 -4.70 -3.48 -4.92
CA GLY A 106 -5.70 -4.23 -5.68
C GLY A 106 -6.39 -5.31 -4.84
N MET A 107 -7.47 -5.88 -5.38
CA MET A 107 -8.21 -6.96 -4.72
C MET A 107 -8.87 -7.89 -5.73
N THR A 108 -8.75 -9.19 -5.50
CA THR A 108 -9.47 -10.25 -6.23
C THR A 108 -10.60 -10.80 -5.35
N SER A 109 -11.34 -11.80 -5.84
CA SER A 109 -12.36 -12.50 -5.04
C SER A 109 -11.79 -13.27 -3.83
N ASN A 110 -10.48 -13.53 -3.81
CA ASN A 110 -9.84 -14.43 -2.84
C ASN A 110 -8.54 -13.88 -2.23
N ALA A 111 -8.05 -12.73 -2.67
CA ALA A 111 -6.79 -12.17 -2.21
C ALA A 111 -6.77 -10.64 -2.25
N ILE A 112 -5.91 -10.07 -1.40
CA ILE A 112 -5.56 -8.65 -1.40
C ILE A 112 -4.19 -8.52 -2.07
N VAL A 113 -4.04 -7.52 -2.91
CA VAL A 113 -2.81 -7.21 -3.64
C VAL A 113 -2.17 -5.97 -3.03
N GLU A 114 -0.91 -6.11 -2.65
CA GLU A 114 -0.03 -5.01 -2.23
C GLU A 114 1.18 -5.00 -3.18
N VAL A 115 1.34 -3.91 -3.91
CA VAL A 115 2.41 -3.70 -4.88
C VAL A 115 3.56 -2.96 -4.20
N LYS A 116 4.79 -3.39 -4.53
CA LYS A 116 6.02 -2.69 -4.17
C LYS A 116 6.89 -2.61 -5.41
N CYS A 117 7.35 -1.39 -5.71
CA CYS A 117 8.21 -1.10 -6.87
C CYS A 117 9.61 -0.67 -6.39
N PRO A 118 10.42 -1.57 -5.80
CA PRO A 118 11.76 -1.22 -5.31
C PRO A 118 12.65 -0.71 -6.45
N SER A 119 13.52 0.25 -6.15
CA SER A 119 14.49 0.82 -7.10
C SER A 119 15.87 0.17 -7.01
N SER A 120 16.09 -0.73 -6.05
CA SER A 120 17.36 -1.43 -5.84
C SER A 120 17.14 -2.82 -5.24
N HIS A 121 18.12 -3.72 -5.41
CA HIS A 121 18.14 -5.03 -4.75
C HIS A 121 18.05 -4.91 -3.23
N LYS A 122 18.77 -3.96 -2.62
CA LYS A 122 18.71 -3.72 -1.18
C LYS A 122 17.29 -3.38 -0.69
N SER A 123 16.54 -2.58 -1.46
CA SER A 123 15.14 -2.29 -1.12
C SER A 123 14.23 -3.49 -1.33
N LEU A 124 14.49 -4.33 -2.34
CA LEU A 124 13.72 -5.55 -2.57
C LEU A 124 13.83 -6.52 -1.37
N ASP A 125 15.03 -6.70 -0.82
CA ASP A 125 15.28 -7.54 0.36
C ASP A 125 14.53 -7.08 1.61
N THR A 126 14.10 -5.81 1.66
CA THR A 126 13.31 -5.27 2.77
C THR A 126 11.86 -5.72 2.72
N PHE A 127 11.33 -5.98 1.52
CA PHE A 127 9.93 -6.35 1.31
C PHE A 127 9.72 -7.86 1.22
N LEU A 128 10.76 -8.61 0.84
CA LEU A 128 10.69 -10.05 0.76
C LEU A 128 11.01 -10.71 2.10
N PRO A 129 10.28 -11.77 2.50
CA PRO A 129 10.69 -12.62 3.61
C PRO A 129 12.12 -13.13 3.37
N LYS A 130 12.94 -13.20 4.42
CA LYS A 130 14.34 -13.67 4.33
C LYS A 130 14.49 -15.07 3.69
N ALA A 131 13.43 -15.87 3.65
CA ALA A 131 13.41 -17.18 3.00
C ALA A 131 13.31 -17.12 1.47
N MET A 132 12.87 -16.00 0.87
CA MET A 132 12.61 -15.85 -0.56
C MET A 132 13.72 -15.08 -1.31
N THR A 133 14.59 -14.35 -0.60
CA THR A 133 15.69 -13.58 -1.20
C THR A 133 16.78 -14.44 -1.85
N ALA A 134 16.88 -15.73 -1.50
CA ALA A 134 17.85 -16.65 -2.12
C ALA A 134 17.50 -17.07 -3.57
N GLN A 135 16.26 -16.87 -4.02
CA GLN A 135 15.82 -17.25 -5.38
C GLN A 135 15.84 -16.06 -6.37
N ALA A 136 15.66 -14.83 -5.89
CA ALA A 136 15.60 -13.63 -6.75
C ALA A 136 16.97 -13.19 -7.30
N SER A 137 18.07 -13.64 -6.69
CA SER A 137 19.44 -13.39 -7.17
C SER A 137 19.90 -14.40 -8.23
N GLY A 138 19.16 -15.49 -8.46
CA GLY A 138 19.51 -16.53 -9.44
C GLY A 138 18.91 -16.33 -10.84
N SER A 139 17.95 -15.42 -11.02
CA SER A 139 17.21 -15.24 -12.27
C SER A 139 17.67 -14.05 -13.14
N CYS A 140 18.61 -13.22 -12.65
CA CYS A 140 19.13 -12.07 -13.42
C CYS A 140 20.47 -12.34 -14.15
N SER A 141 21.00 -13.57 -14.11
CA SER A 141 22.18 -13.95 -14.89
C SER A 141 21.82 -15.06 -15.87
N ASN A 142 21.36 -14.68 -17.06
CA ASN A 142 21.72 -15.28 -18.36
C ASN A 142 20.75 -14.82 -19.44
N ASN A 143 21.14 -13.80 -20.18
CA ASN A 143 20.79 -13.68 -21.59
C ASN A 143 22.05 -13.22 -22.33
N PRO A 144 22.83 -14.13 -22.94
CA PRO A 144 23.78 -13.72 -23.95
C PRO A 144 22.99 -13.29 -25.19
N LEU A 145 23.26 -12.07 -25.64
CA LEU A 145 22.87 -11.56 -26.95
C LEU A 145 23.30 -12.58 -28.04
N SER A 146 22.34 -13.00 -28.86
CA SER A 146 22.55 -13.46 -30.23
C SER A 146 21.40 -12.97 -31.09
#